data_AF-A0A8X7MMD6-F1
#
_entry.id   AF-A0A8X7MMD6-F1
#
_cell.length_a   1.000
_cell.length_b   1.000
_cell.length_c   1.000
_cell.angle_alpha   90.00
_cell.angle_beta   90.00
_cell.angle_gamma   90.00
#
_symmetry.space_group_name_H-M   'P 1'
#
loop_
_entity.id
_entity.type
_entity.pdbx_description
1 polymer ?
#
loop_
_entity_poly.entity_id
_entity_poly.type
_entity_poly.pdbx_seq_one_letter_code
_entity_poly.pdbx_strand_id
1 'polypeptide(L)'
;MPFFDSISDPAFTSERPVSGSSKVGSLLSSFASSNTKTPVPLPEDLRTTIIKKTVMYTGATDCNSVLARNWSCGRYCDANPDFVIGYSGGDGSVKQRFFIGWNPPTKEIVVGRQGSE
;
A
#
# COMPACT_ATOMS: atom_id res chain seq x y z
N MET A 1 -25.84 31.64 -22.48
CA MET A 1 -25.92 30.66 -23.57
C MET A 1 -24.58 30.66 -24.29
N PRO A 2 -24.03 29.51 -24.69
CA PRO A 2 -24.34 28.15 -24.20
C PRO A 2 -23.04 27.26 -24.16
N PHE A 3 -22.97 26.02 -23.66
CA PHE A 3 -23.94 24.97 -23.40
C PHE A 3 -23.56 24.19 -22.13
N PHE A 4 -24.55 23.96 -21.27
CA PHE A 4 -24.67 22.80 -20.40
C PHE A 4 -25.07 21.61 -21.28
N ASP A 5 -24.50 20.43 -21.05
CA ASP A 5 -25.17 19.18 -21.38
C ASP A 5 -25.21 18.28 -20.14
N SER A 6 -26.41 18.24 -19.56
CA SER A 6 -26.91 17.16 -18.72
C SER A 6 -27.05 15.90 -19.56
N ILE A 7 -26.57 14.76 -19.07
CA ILE A 7 -27.06 13.47 -19.55
C ILE A 7 -27.51 12.66 -18.33
N SER A 8 -28.83 12.53 -18.28
CA SER A 8 -29.64 11.75 -17.38
C SER A 8 -29.42 10.25 -17.62
N ASP A 9 -29.40 9.46 -16.54
CA ASP A 9 -29.57 8.01 -16.57
C ASP A 9 -30.85 7.61 -17.32
N PRO A 10 -30.82 6.44 -17.98
CA PRO A 10 -31.98 5.58 -17.84
C PRO A 10 -31.60 4.14 -17.48
N ALA A 11 -32.26 3.69 -16.41
CA ALA A 11 -32.88 2.38 -16.31
C ALA A 11 -31.96 1.14 -16.33
N PHE A 12 -31.56 0.77 -15.12
CA PHE A 12 -31.44 -0.62 -14.70
C PHE A 12 -32.77 -1.34 -14.95
N THR A 13 -32.89 -2.14 -16.02
CA THR A 13 -33.87 -3.23 -16.09
C THR A 13 -33.43 -4.39 -16.97
N SER A 14 -33.85 -5.57 -16.53
CA SER A 14 -34.20 -6.77 -17.29
C SER A 14 -33.13 -7.86 -17.46
N GLU A 15 -33.35 -8.90 -16.66
CA GLU A 15 -32.78 -10.24 -16.76
C GLU A 15 -33.04 -10.90 -18.12
N ARG A 16 -32.13 -11.79 -18.55
CA ARG A 16 -32.48 -13.10 -19.14
C ARG A 16 -31.28 -14.07 -19.17
N PRO A 17 -31.53 -15.39 -19.12
CA PRO A 17 -30.56 -16.40 -18.68
C PRO A 17 -29.74 -16.97 -19.83
N VAL A 18 -28.47 -17.28 -19.57
CA VAL A 18 -27.65 -18.11 -20.47
C VAL A 18 -27.61 -19.53 -19.91
N SER A 19 -28.44 -20.39 -20.49
CA SER A 19 -28.30 -21.84 -20.40
C SER A 19 -27.21 -22.28 -21.38
N GLY A 20 -26.16 -22.92 -20.87
CA GLY A 20 -25.04 -23.40 -21.66
C GLY A 20 -24.05 -24.20 -20.82
N SER A 21 -24.35 -25.48 -20.63
CA SER A 21 -23.54 -26.43 -19.87
C SER A 21 -22.24 -26.77 -20.62
N SER A 22 -21.08 -26.60 -19.98
CA SER A 22 -19.84 -27.29 -20.32
C SER A 22 -18.93 -27.37 -19.10
N LYS A 23 -18.58 -28.61 -18.76
CA LYS A 23 -17.82 -29.08 -17.58
C LYS A 23 -16.66 -28.15 -17.18
N VAL A 24 -16.84 -27.35 -16.13
CA VAL A 24 -15.72 -26.79 -15.37
C VAL A 24 -15.31 -27.86 -14.36
N GLY A 25 -14.21 -28.56 -14.67
CA GLY A 25 -13.56 -29.46 -13.75
C GLY A 25 -13.32 -28.75 -12.42
N SER A 26 -13.74 -29.40 -11.35
CA SER A 26 -13.66 -28.94 -9.98
C SER A 26 -12.21 -28.65 -9.60
N LEU A 27 -11.82 -27.38 -9.66
CA LEU A 27 -10.78 -26.81 -8.80
C LEU A 27 -11.46 -25.85 -7.83
N LEU A 28 -12.48 -26.36 -7.12
CA LEU A 28 -12.90 -25.74 -5.88
C LEU A 28 -11.76 -25.98 -4.89
N SER A 29 -10.83 -25.01 -4.82
CA SER A 29 -10.06 -24.82 -3.60
C SER A 29 -11.08 -24.69 -2.48
N SER A 30 -11.11 -25.70 -1.62
CA SER A 30 -11.87 -25.65 -0.39
C SER A 30 -11.29 -24.53 0.45
N PHE A 31 -11.88 -23.32 0.35
CA PHE A 31 -11.78 -22.35 1.41
C PHE A 31 -12.45 -23.00 2.61
N ALA A 32 -11.66 -23.67 3.45
CA ALA A 32 -12.12 -24.19 4.71
C ALA A 32 -12.62 -22.99 5.52
N SER A 33 -13.94 -22.81 5.57
CA SER A 33 -14.60 -21.94 6.53
C SER A 33 -14.42 -22.55 7.91
N SER A 34 -13.23 -22.38 8.49
CA SER A 34 -12.92 -22.83 9.82
C SER A 34 -13.61 -21.91 10.82
N ASN A 35 -14.70 -22.39 11.42
CA ASN A 35 -15.38 -21.77 12.57
C ASN A 35 -14.54 -21.81 13.86
N THR A 36 -13.21 -21.67 13.76
CA THR A 36 -12.30 -21.61 14.89
C THR A 36 -11.81 -20.17 15.06
N LYS A 37 -12.02 -19.61 16.26
CA LYS A 37 -11.61 -18.26 16.66
C LYS A 37 -10.07 -18.07 16.69
N THR A 38 -9.30 -19.07 16.30
CA THR A 38 -7.84 -19.04 16.38
C THR A 38 -7.27 -18.36 15.13
N PRO A 39 -6.49 -17.26 15.29
CA PRO A 39 -5.84 -16.63 14.17
C PRO A 39 -4.87 -17.60 13.46
N VAL A 40 -4.93 -17.65 12.13
CA VAL A 40 -3.94 -18.36 11.33
C VAL A 40 -2.63 -17.55 11.37
N PRO A 41 -1.49 -18.16 11.74
CA PRO A 41 -0.20 -17.48 11.72
C PRO A 41 0.16 -17.00 10.31
N LEU A 42 0.78 -15.82 10.21
CA LEU A 42 1.33 -15.33 8.94
C LEU A 42 2.52 -16.21 8.54
N PRO A 43 2.70 -16.53 7.25
CA PRO A 43 3.93 -17.15 6.76
C PRO A 43 5.17 -16.36 7.20
N GLU A 44 6.22 -17.07 7.64
CA GLU A 44 7.39 -16.44 8.27
C GLU A 44 8.22 -15.60 7.28
N ASP A 45 8.25 -16.00 6.01
CA ASP A 45 8.85 -15.26 4.91
C ASP A 45 8.13 -13.93 4.67
N LEU A 46 6.80 -13.94 4.69
CA LEU A 46 5.99 -12.74 4.55
C LEU A 46 6.17 -11.80 5.74
N ARG A 47 6.19 -12.36 6.96
CA ARG A 47 6.46 -11.61 8.19
C ARG A 47 7.83 -10.92 8.13
N THR A 48 8.88 -11.65 7.76
CA THR A 48 10.24 -11.13 7.65
C THR A 48 10.33 -10.03 6.59
N THR A 49 9.67 -10.22 5.44
CA THR A 49 9.65 -9.23 4.35
C THR A 49 8.99 -7.92 4.78
N ILE A 50 7.82 -8.01 5.42
CA ILE A 50 7.09 -6.83 5.90
C ILE A 50 7.89 -6.09 6.98
N ILE A 51 8.46 -6.82 7.94
CA ILE A 51 9.26 -6.22 9.02
C ILE A 51 10.49 -5.53 8.44
N LYS A 52 11.25 -6.22 7.57
CA LYS A 52 12.46 -5.65 6.96
C LYS A 52 12.13 -4.38 6.19
N LYS A 53 11.10 -4.41 5.34
CA LYS A 53 10.65 -3.24 4.56
C LYS A 53 10.28 -2.08 5.47
N THR A 54 9.44 -2.34 6.49
CA THR A 54 9.01 -1.33 7.46
C THR A 54 10.20 -0.70 8.17
N VAL A 55 11.13 -1.51 8.67
CA VAL A 55 12.33 -1.04 9.39
C VAL A 55 13.21 -0.15 8.52
N MET A 56 13.37 -0.46 7.23
CA MET A 56 14.17 0.37 6.32
C MET A 56 13.53 1.74 6.09
N TYR A 57 12.21 1.79 5.88
CA TYR A 57 11.50 3.07 5.75
C TYR A 57 11.49 3.87 7.05
N THR A 58 11.27 3.23 8.20
CA THR A 58 11.27 3.93 9.50
C THR A 58 12.66 4.46 9.84
N GLY A 59 13.73 3.69 9.59
CA GLY A 59 15.10 4.14 9.82
C GLY A 59 15.50 5.35 8.97
N ALA A 60 14.88 5.52 7.79
CA ALA A 60 15.09 6.69 6.95
C ALA A 60 14.51 8.00 7.56
N THR A 61 13.58 7.92 8.51
CA THR A 61 12.90 9.11 9.07
C THR A 61 13.82 9.99 9.92
N ASP A 62 14.90 9.43 10.45
CA ASP A 62 15.90 10.17 11.24
C ASP A 62 16.93 10.91 10.37
N CYS A 63 16.96 10.66 9.06
CA CYS A 63 17.98 11.18 8.16
C CYS A 63 17.73 12.64 7.76
N ASN A 64 18.75 13.49 7.88
CA ASN A 64 18.68 14.89 7.44
C ASN A 64 18.46 15.04 5.92
N SER A 65 19.00 14.13 5.11
CA SER A 65 18.81 14.13 3.64
C SER A 65 17.34 13.95 3.24
N VAL A 66 16.63 13.06 3.94
CA VAL A 66 15.20 12.79 3.71
C VAL A 66 14.35 14.01 4.05
N LEU A 67 14.73 14.80 5.05
CA LEU A 67 14.09 16.10 5.32
C LEU A 67 14.25 17.08 4.16
N ALA A 68 15.42 17.10 3.52
CA ALA A 68 15.68 17.88 2.31
C ALA A 68 15.05 17.25 1.05
N ARG A 69 14.18 16.24 1.19
CA ARG A 69 13.54 15.49 0.10
C ARG A 69 14.52 14.78 -0.82
N ASN A 70 15.72 14.51 -0.31
CA ASN A 70 16.74 13.75 -1.01
C ASN A 70 16.79 12.33 -0.43
N TRP A 71 16.44 11.33 -1.24
CA TRP A 71 16.42 9.92 -0.83
C TRP A 71 17.82 9.31 -0.81
N SER A 72 18.69 9.83 0.06
CA SER A 72 20.09 9.43 0.18
C SER A 72 20.49 9.26 1.65
N CYS A 73 20.23 8.08 2.21
CA CYS A 73 20.57 7.75 3.60
C CYS A 73 21.17 6.33 3.75
N GLY A 74 22.10 6.00 2.85
CA GLY A 74 22.79 4.71 2.81
C GLY A 74 21.79 3.55 2.85
N ARG A 75 22.08 2.54 3.67
CA ARG A 75 21.34 1.26 3.72
C ARG A 75 19.81 1.39 3.77
N TYR A 76 19.28 2.45 4.39
CA TYR A 76 17.83 2.66 4.51
C TYR A 76 17.21 3.04 3.16
N CYS A 77 17.85 3.95 2.43
CA CYS A 77 17.41 4.38 1.10
C CYS A 77 17.78 3.36 0.02
N ASP A 78 18.97 2.74 0.14
CA ASP A 78 19.46 1.73 -0.81
C ASP A 78 18.56 0.48 -0.84
N ALA A 79 17.80 0.22 0.23
CA ALA A 79 16.81 -0.86 0.27
C ALA A 79 15.57 -0.60 -0.61
N ASN A 80 15.31 0.67 -0.96
CA ASN A 80 14.18 1.09 -1.80
C ASN A 80 14.62 2.23 -2.73
N PRO A 81 15.51 1.98 -3.72
CA PRO A 81 16.19 3.03 -4.47
C PRO A 81 15.26 3.87 -5.35
N ASP A 82 14.13 3.30 -5.78
CA ASP A 82 13.15 3.97 -6.65
C ASP A 82 12.12 4.81 -5.87
N PHE A 83 12.24 4.90 -4.54
CA PHE A 83 11.29 5.66 -3.73
C PHE A 83 11.46 7.16 -3.93
N VAL A 84 10.35 7.84 -4.17
CA VAL A 84 10.32 9.29 -4.41
C VAL A 84 9.55 10.00 -3.31
N ILE A 85 10.22 10.90 -2.59
CA ILE A 85 9.59 11.74 -1.57
C ILE A 85 8.77 12.83 -2.26
N GLY A 86 7.45 12.84 -1.98
CA GLY A 86 6.55 13.92 -2.38
C GLY A 86 6.38 15.00 -1.31
N TYR A 87 6.54 14.66 -0.02
CA TYR A 87 6.51 15.60 1.09
C TYR A 87 7.39 15.16 2.26
N SER A 88 8.03 16.09 2.96
CA SER A 88 8.80 15.85 4.20
C SER A 88 8.67 17.05 5.14
N GLY A 89 8.90 16.82 6.44
CA GLY A 89 8.89 17.89 7.43
C GLY A 89 9.22 17.42 8.84
N GLY A 90 9.03 18.32 9.81
CA GLY A 90 9.45 18.13 11.21
C GLY A 90 10.84 18.71 11.48
N ASP A 91 11.13 18.96 12.75
CA ASP A 91 12.43 19.46 13.22
C ASP A 91 13.25 18.38 13.96
N GLY A 92 12.62 17.25 14.32
CA GLY A 92 13.23 16.18 15.10
C GLY A 92 13.33 16.47 16.59
N SER A 93 12.65 17.52 17.07
CA SER A 93 12.55 17.91 18.47
C SER A 93 11.07 17.95 18.90
N VAL A 94 10.44 19.13 18.93
CA VAL A 94 9.02 19.33 19.21
C VAL A 94 8.14 18.74 18.10
N LYS A 95 8.62 18.72 16.85
CA LYS A 95 7.92 18.15 15.71
C LYS A 95 8.70 16.97 15.15
N GLN A 96 8.19 15.77 15.38
CA GLN A 96 8.73 14.53 14.81
C GLN A 96 8.93 14.64 13.30
N ARG A 97 10.07 14.12 12.83
CA ARG A 97 10.37 14.06 11.40
C ARG A 97 9.40 13.11 10.70
N PHE A 98 9.06 13.44 9.46
CA PHE A 98 8.23 12.57 8.63
C PHE A 98 8.51 12.76 7.15
N PHE A 99 8.11 11.76 6.37
CA PHE A 99 8.03 11.84 4.92
C PHE A 99 6.78 11.12 4.39
N ILE A 100 6.35 11.52 3.20
CA ILE A 100 5.30 10.92 2.40
C ILE A 100 5.86 10.79 0.99
N GLY A 101 5.75 9.61 0.40
CA GLY A 101 6.25 9.38 -0.96
C GLY A 101 5.63 8.19 -1.64
N TRP A 102 5.99 8.00 -2.90
CA TRP A 102 5.52 6.93 -3.77
C TRP A 102 6.66 5.97 -4.09
N ASN A 103 6.38 4.67 -4.02
CA ASN A 103 7.26 3.62 -4.50
C ASN A 103 6.70 2.99 -5.79
N PRO A 104 7.19 3.36 -6.99
CA PRO A 104 6.65 2.86 -8.25
C PRO A 104 6.67 1.33 -8.41
N PRO A 105 7.76 0.61 -8.05
CA PRO A 105 7.81 -0.84 -8.18
C PRO A 105 6.73 -1.58 -7.40
N THR A 106 6.46 -1.17 -6.15
CA THR A 106 5.45 -1.83 -5.30
C THR A 106 4.07 -1.21 -5.44
N LYS A 107 3.95 -0.07 -6.14
CA LYS A 107 2.72 0.70 -6.30
C LYS A 107 2.09 1.13 -4.97
N GLU A 108 2.92 1.67 -4.08
CA GLU A 108 2.48 2.05 -2.73
C GLU A 108 2.83 3.50 -2.39
N ILE A 109 1.93 4.13 -1.64
CA ILE A 109 2.24 5.35 -0.90
C ILE A 109 2.79 4.95 0.47
N VAL A 110 3.96 5.46 0.80
CA VAL A 110 4.62 5.20 2.09
C VAL A 110 4.64 6.47 2.90
N VAL A 111 4.20 6.36 4.16
CA VAL A 111 4.27 7.41 5.15
C VAL A 111 5.18 6.93 6.28
N GLY A 112 6.33 7.58 6.43
CA GLY A 112 7.27 7.33 7.51
C GLY A 112 7.23 8.46 8.53
N ARG A 113 7.23 8.14 9.82
CA ARG A 113 7.35 9.10 10.91
C ARG A 113 8.40 8.62 11.91
N GLN A 114 9.18 9.56 12.42
CA GLN A 114 10.10 9.36 13.53
C GLN A 114 9.34 8.91 14.78
N GLY A 115 9.91 7.95 15.51
CA GLY A 115 9.42 7.56 16.83
C GLY A 115 9.58 8.68 17.87
N SER A 116 9.05 8.46 19.08
CA SER A 116 9.55 9.21 20.24
C SER A 116 10.92 8.64 20.64
N GLU A 117 11.82 9.51 21.06
CA GLU A 117 12.98 9.08 21.87
C GLU A 117 12.52 8.53 23.23
#